data_AF-A0A2D6YMN9-F1
#
_entry.id   AF-A0A2D6YMN9-F1
#
_cell.length_a   1.000
_cell.length_b   1.000
_cell.length_c   1.000
_cell.angle_alpha   90.00
_cell.angle_beta   90.00
_cell.angle_gamma   90.00
#
_symmetry.space_group_name_H-M   'P 1'
#
loop_
_entity.id
_entity.type
_entity.pdbx_description
1 polymer ?
#
loop_
_entity_poly.entity_id
_entity_poly.type
_entity_poly.pdbx_seq_one_letter_code
_entity_poly.pdbx_strand_id
1 'polypeptide(L)'
;MQVVGLPQFAEQIISRVRADGVTIYFGLSDGGQLVSAAGVGVGNSVAKDIRLAEILITSRKPLNPEDLANPNLNLKKLLKN
;
A
#
# COMPACT_ATOMS: atom_id res chain seq x y z
N MET A 1 -6.46 10.95 7.27
CA MET A 1 -5.72 9.67 7.38
C MET A 1 -6.70 8.53 7.21
N GLN A 2 -6.29 7.45 6.53
CA GLN A 2 -7.10 6.24 6.33
C GLN A 2 -6.22 5.00 6.48
N VAL A 3 -6.77 3.89 7.00
CA VAL A 3 -6.03 2.65 7.29
C VAL A 3 -6.88 1.44 6.90
N VAL A 4 -6.25 0.39 6.37
CA VAL A 4 -6.85 -0.91 6.05
C VAL A 4 -5.92 -2.06 6.44
N GLY A 5 -6.49 -3.22 6.72
CA GLY A 5 -5.75 -4.42 7.10
C GLY A 5 -5.28 -4.43 8.56
N LEU A 6 -4.31 -5.30 8.87
CA LEU A 6 -3.86 -5.60 10.22
C LEU A 6 -2.33 -5.44 10.32
N PRO A 7 -1.83 -4.27 10.74
CA PRO A 7 -0.40 -3.96 10.81
C PRO A 7 0.42 -4.89 11.69
N GLN A 8 -0.22 -5.57 12.66
CA GLN A 8 0.44 -6.55 13.54
C GLN A 8 1.07 -7.73 12.79
N PHE A 9 0.61 -8.01 11.56
CA PHE A 9 1.16 -9.07 10.72
C PHE A 9 2.23 -8.58 9.73
N ALA A 10 2.62 -7.29 9.82
CA ALA A 10 3.62 -6.73 8.94
C ALA A 10 5.02 -6.96 9.53
N GLU A 11 5.85 -7.67 8.79
CA GLU A 11 7.27 -7.89 9.08
C GLU A 11 8.15 -6.81 8.42
N GLN A 12 7.63 -6.16 7.37
CA GLN A 12 8.32 -5.08 6.68
C GLN A 12 7.35 -3.92 6.38
N ILE A 13 7.80 -2.68 6.59
CA ILE A 13 7.06 -1.48 6.23
C ILE A 13 7.74 -0.78 5.06
N ILE A 14 6.98 -0.53 3.99
CA ILE A 14 7.42 0.19 2.80
C ILE A 14 6.69 1.53 2.70
N SER A 15 7.42 2.62 2.56
CA SER A 15 6.84 3.95 2.36
C SER A 15 6.83 4.35 0.88
N ARG A 16 5.70 4.87 0.41
CA ARG A 16 5.54 5.54 -0.88
C ARG A 16 5.19 7.00 -0.66
N VAL A 17 6.06 7.91 -1.08
CA VAL A 17 5.84 9.35 -1.02
C VAL A 17 5.49 9.86 -2.40
N ARG A 18 4.31 10.44 -2.55
CA ARG A 18 3.84 11.05 -3.79
C ARG A 18 4.25 12.53 -3.86
N ALA A 19 4.30 13.07 -5.07
CA ALA A 19 4.66 14.47 -5.31
C ALA A 19 3.69 15.48 -4.67
N ASP A 20 2.44 15.08 -4.40
CA ASP A 20 1.44 15.91 -3.73
C ASP A 20 1.50 15.85 -2.19
N GLY A 21 2.60 15.32 -1.63
CA GLY A 21 2.83 15.23 -0.20
C GLY A 21 2.06 14.11 0.50
N VAL A 22 1.33 13.28 -0.25
CA VAL A 22 0.71 12.06 0.29
C VAL A 22 1.78 11.03 0.57
N THR A 23 1.74 10.45 1.77
CA THR A 23 2.56 9.29 2.14
C THR A 23 1.67 8.09 2.39
N ILE A 24 2.04 6.95 1.82
CA ILE A 24 1.39 5.66 2.05
C ILE A 24 2.42 4.71 2.66
N TYR A 25 2.07 4.08 3.76
CA TYR A 25 2.84 3.03 4.40
C TYR A 25 2.17 1.69 4.10
N PHE A 26 2.90 0.77 3.51
CA PHE A 26 2.47 -0.59 3.18
C PHE A 26 3.14 -1.57 4.12
N GLY A 27 2.37 -2.41 4.80
CA GLY A 27 2.89 -3.50 5.61
C GLY A 27 2.87 -4.81 4.84
N LEU A 28 4.03 -5.42 4.66
CA LEU A 28 4.20 -6.74 4.05
C LEU A 28 4.41 -7.81 5.12
N SER A 29 3.80 -8.98 4.94
CA SER A 29 4.16 -10.20 5.66
C SER A 29 5.55 -10.71 5.22
N ASP A 30 6.08 -11.70 5.94
CA ASP A 30 7.28 -12.45 5.55
C ASP A 30 7.20 -13.05 4.12
N GLY A 31 6.00 -13.49 3.72
CA GLY A 31 5.73 -14.00 2.37
C GLY A 31 5.61 -12.93 1.28
N GLY A 32 5.83 -11.65 1.62
CA GLY A 32 5.71 -10.53 0.70
C GLY A 32 4.26 -10.17 0.33
N GLN A 33 3.25 -10.70 1.01
CA GLN A 33 1.87 -10.30 0.79
C GLN A 33 1.56 -9.00 1.53
N LEU A 34 0.75 -8.14 0.91
CA LEU A 34 0.27 -6.96 1.61
C LEU A 34 -0.72 -7.37 2.70
N VAL A 35 -0.47 -6.95 3.94
CA VAL A 35 -1.33 -7.23 5.10
C VAL A 35 -1.96 -5.97 5.70
N SER A 36 -1.38 -4.80 5.42
CA SER A 36 -1.92 -3.51 5.87
C SER A 36 -1.48 -2.36 4.97
N ALA A 37 -2.25 -1.27 5.00
CA ALA A 37 -1.81 0.00 4.47
C ALA A 37 -2.37 1.18 5.26
N ALA A 38 -1.57 2.23 5.42
CA ALA A 38 -1.96 3.48 6.07
C ALA A 38 -1.58 4.68 5.20
N GLY A 39 -2.53 5.56 4.94
CA GLY A 39 -2.38 6.72 4.07
C GLY A 39 -2.52 8.02 4.85
N VAL A 40 -1.55 8.92 4.70
CA VAL A 40 -1.51 10.25 5.31
C VAL A 40 -1.49 11.30 4.20
N GLY A 41 -2.44 12.22 4.25
CA GLY A 41 -2.64 13.27 3.25
C GLY A 41 -3.82 14.17 3.58
N VAL A 42 -3.94 15.29 2.87
CA VAL A 42 -4.99 16.29 3.07
C VAL A 42 -6.33 15.81 2.50
N GLY A 43 -7.40 15.92 3.29
CA GLY A 43 -8.76 15.57 2.86
C GLY A 43 -8.85 14.12 2.37
N ASN A 44 -9.39 13.94 1.16
CA ASN A 44 -9.63 12.63 0.53
C ASN A 44 -8.52 12.18 -0.42
N SER A 45 -7.33 12.82 -0.41
CA SER A 45 -6.25 12.53 -1.36
C SER A 45 -5.75 11.08 -1.32
N VAL A 46 -5.89 10.40 -0.17
CA VAL A 46 -5.45 9.02 0.05
C VAL A 46 -6.50 7.95 -0.27
N ALA A 47 -7.75 8.33 -0.52
CA ALA A 47 -8.88 7.38 -0.57
C ALA A 47 -8.73 6.32 -1.66
N LYS A 48 -8.25 6.74 -2.84
CA LYS A 48 -8.04 5.82 -3.98
C LYS A 48 -6.94 4.81 -3.70
N ASP A 49 -5.82 5.24 -3.12
CA ASP A 49 -4.69 4.37 -2.82
C ASP A 49 -5.07 3.33 -1.77
N ILE A 50 -5.76 3.75 -0.72
CA ILE A 50 -6.20 2.87 0.36
C ILE A 50 -7.23 1.85 -0.13
N ARG A 51 -8.15 2.25 -1.01
CA ARG A 51 -9.08 1.31 -1.64
C ARG A 51 -8.36 0.28 -2.51
N LEU A 52 -7.32 0.67 -3.25
CA LEU A 52 -6.53 -0.27 -4.04
C LEU A 52 -5.69 -1.20 -3.15
N ALA A 53 -5.13 -0.67 -2.06
CA ALA A 53 -4.40 -1.44 -1.07
C ALA A 53 -5.28 -2.52 -0.40
N GLU A 54 -6.53 -2.20 -0.07
CA GLU A 54 -7.49 -3.16 0.47
C GLU A 54 -7.75 -4.33 -0.49
N ILE A 55 -7.85 -4.06 -1.80
CA ILE A 55 -8.00 -5.11 -2.82
C ILE A 55 -6.71 -5.94 -2.92
N LEU A 56 -5.54 -5.32 -2.84
CA LEU A 56 -4.24 -6.02 -2.82
C LEU A 56 -4.09 -6.91 -1.58
N ILE A 57 -4.54 -6.46 -0.40
CA ILE A 57 -4.58 -7.29 0.82
C ILE A 57 -5.47 -8.51 0.60
N THR A 58 -6.63 -8.31 -0.02
CA THR A 58 -7.58 -9.39 -0.32
C THR A 58 -7.01 -10.39 -1.33
N SER A 59 -6.20 -9.94 -2.30
CA SER A 59 -5.63 -10.82 -3.32
C SER A 59 -4.55 -11.76 -2.78
N ARG A 60 -3.91 -11.42 -1.66
CA ARG A 60 -2.82 -12.19 -1.01
C ARG A 60 -1.69 -12.58 -1.96
N LYS A 61 -1.49 -11.80 -3.03
CA LYS A 61 -0.37 -12.00 -3.95
C LYS A 61 0.92 -11.46 -3.33
N PRO A 62 2.07 -12.13 -3.52
CA PRO A 62 3.36 -11.57 -3.16
C PRO A 62 3.63 -10.34 -4.04
N LEU A 63 4.08 -9.25 -3.42
CA LEU A 63 4.38 -7.99 -4.08
C LEU A 63 5.87 -7.68 -3.96
N ASN A 64 6.42 -7.04 -4.99
CA ASN A 64 7.77 -6.51 -4.93
C ASN A 64 7.79 -5.21 -4.10
N PRO A 65 8.62 -5.10 -3.05
CA PRO A 65 8.78 -3.88 -2.27
C PRO A 65 9.11 -2.63 -3.10
N GLU A 66 9.93 -2.76 -4.14
CA GLU A 66 10.34 -1.65 -5.01
C GLU A 66 9.15 -1.09 -5.81
N ASP A 67 8.26 -1.98 -6.26
CA ASP A 67 7.03 -1.58 -6.94
C ASP A 67 6.09 -0.82 -5.99
N LEU A 68 6.01 -1.25 -4.72
CA LEU A 68 5.24 -0.55 -3.69
C LEU A 68 5.85 0.81 -3.33
N ALA A 69 7.18 0.94 -3.28
CA ALA A 69 7.84 2.21 -2.99
C ALA A 69 7.71 3.23 -4.13
N ASN A 70 7.63 2.78 -5.38
CA ASN A 70 7.65 3.64 -6.57
C ASN A 70 6.37 4.49 -6.73
N PRO A 71 6.42 5.82 -6.53
CA PRO A 71 5.23 6.68 -6.65
C PRO A 71 4.73 6.84 -8.10
N ASN A 72 5.57 6.53 -9.10
CA ASN A 72 5.21 6.61 -10.51
C ASN A 72 4.49 5.35 -11.02
N LEU A 73 4.49 4.27 -10.24
CA LEU A 73 3.80 3.03 -10.59
C LEU A 73 2.34 3.06 -10.11
N ASN A 74 1.40 2.94 -11.05
CA ASN A 74 -0.01 2.84 -10.70
C ASN A 74 -0.30 1.53 -9.94
N LEU A 75 -0.75 1.63 -8.68
CA LEU A 75 -1.06 0.49 -7.81
C LEU A 75 -2.01 -0.53 -8.46
N LYS A 76 -2.92 -0.09 -9.34
CA LYS A 76 -3.84 -1.00 -10.03
C LYS A 76 -3.11 -2.00 -10.94
N LYS A 77 -1.90 -1.68 -11.43
CA LYS A 77 -1.09 -2.62 -12.22
C LYS A 77 -0.67 -3.85 -11.41
N LEU A 78 -0.44 -3.67 -10.10
CA LEU A 78 -0.07 -4.76 -9.18
C LEU A 78 -1.18 -5.79 -8.98
N LEU A 79 -2.43 -5.48 -9.34
CA LEU A 79 -3.54 -6.43 -9.28
C LEU A 79 -3.52 -7.45 -10.42
N LYS A 80 -2.93 -7.08 -11.56
CA LYS A 80 -2.95 -7.88 -12.80
C LYS A 80 -1.81 -8.87 -12.93
N ASN A 81 -0.72 -8.65 -12.18
CA ASN A 81 0.45 -9.52 -12.17
C ASN A 81 0.19 -10.77 -11.32
#